data_AF-A0A528AM31-F1
#
_entry.id   AF-A0A528AM31-F1
#
_cell.length_a   1.000
_cell.length_b   1.000
_cell.length_c   1.000
_cell.angle_alpha   90.00
_cell.angle_beta   90.00
_cell.angle_gamma   90.00
#
_symmetry.space_group_name_H-M   'P 1'
#
loop_
_entity.id
_entity.type
_entity.pdbx_description
1 polymer ?
#
loop_
_entity_poly.entity_id
_entity_poly.type
_entity_poly.pdbx_seq_one_letter_code
_entity_poly.pdbx_strand_id
1 'polypeptide(L)'
;MSEAKQVIVVGAGIIGASIAWHLAKAGANVTVIADSGAGGVATPNSFAWINASWGNPEPYFRLRTRSMAEWTRLAQDVPGIPLEWCGGLCWDPPAELEAYAVEHSAWGYGIERVDRVGAARIEPNLTVLPDFALHVAEEGIAEPVATTQALLADAGLRGARVMTDTTVIALIQT
;
A
#
# COMPACT_ATOMS: atom_id res chain seq x y z
N MET A 1 -5.77 -29.87 -20.19
CA MET A 1 -5.75 -28.55 -19.53
C MET A 1 -5.96 -28.80 -18.05
N SER A 2 -5.11 -28.31 -17.15
CA SER A 2 -5.38 -28.48 -15.71
C SER A 2 -6.60 -27.66 -15.34
N GLU A 3 -7.44 -28.21 -14.46
CA GLU A 3 -8.61 -27.50 -13.94
C GLU A 3 -8.17 -26.22 -13.20
N ALA A 4 -8.93 -25.14 -13.33
CA ALA A 4 -8.62 -23.87 -12.67
C ALA A 4 -8.70 -24.05 -11.15
N LYS A 5 -7.67 -23.57 -10.44
CA LYS A 5 -7.65 -23.61 -8.97
C LYS A 5 -8.84 -22.84 -8.42
N GLN A 6 -9.58 -23.46 -7.49
CA GLN A 6 -10.68 -22.83 -6.76
C GLN A 6 -10.10 -22.19 -5.50
N VAL A 7 -10.34 -20.91 -5.29
CA VAL A 7 -9.83 -20.18 -4.11
C VAL A 7 -10.94 -19.35 -3.48
N ILE A 8 -11.10 -19.49 -2.16
CA ILE A 8 -11.96 -18.61 -1.35
C ILE A 8 -11.05 -17.62 -0.61
N VAL A 9 -11.36 -16.33 -0.73
CA VAL A 9 -10.70 -15.26 0.01
C VAL A 9 -11.70 -14.71 1.03
N VAL A 10 -11.39 -14.82 2.32
CA VAL A 10 -12.24 -14.30 3.39
C VAL A 10 -11.75 -12.90 3.79
N GLY A 11 -12.55 -11.88 3.48
CA GLY A 11 -12.27 -10.48 3.72
C GLY A 11 -12.08 -9.67 2.44
N ALA A 12 -12.77 -8.52 2.35
CA ALA A 12 -12.73 -7.58 1.22
C ALA A 12 -11.98 -6.28 1.55
N GLY A 13 -11.04 -6.31 2.50
CA GLY A 13 -10.07 -5.22 2.70
C GLY A 13 -8.97 -5.23 1.62
N ILE A 14 -8.05 -4.26 1.67
CA ILE A 14 -7.02 -4.07 0.63
C ILE A 14 -6.19 -5.33 0.36
N ILE A 15 -5.86 -6.11 1.40
CA ILE A 15 -5.11 -7.37 1.26
C ILE A 15 -5.94 -8.42 0.51
N GLY A 16 -7.20 -8.62 0.91
CA GLY A 16 -8.09 -9.58 0.26
C GLY A 16 -8.39 -9.21 -1.20
N ALA A 17 -8.60 -7.92 -1.48
CA ALA A 17 -8.78 -7.41 -2.83
C ALA A 17 -7.54 -7.63 -3.70
N SER A 18 -6.34 -7.36 -3.18
CA SER A 18 -5.08 -7.61 -3.90
C SER A 18 -4.87 -9.09 -4.20
N ILE A 19 -5.13 -9.97 -3.21
CA ILE A 19 -5.05 -11.43 -3.39
C ILE A 19 -6.05 -11.89 -4.48
N ALA A 20 -7.30 -11.45 -4.38
CA ALA A 20 -8.34 -11.82 -5.32
C ALA A 20 -8.00 -11.40 -6.75
N TRP A 21 -7.52 -10.17 -6.91
CA TRP A 21 -7.11 -9.63 -8.20
C TRP A 21 -5.94 -10.42 -8.82
N HIS A 22 -4.86 -10.66 -8.07
CA HIS A 22 -3.70 -11.39 -8.58
C HIS A 22 -4.05 -12.84 -8.95
N LEU A 23 -4.86 -13.51 -8.13
CA LEU A 23 -5.32 -14.88 -8.41
C LEU A 23 -6.25 -14.95 -9.62
N ALA A 24 -7.19 -14.02 -9.75
CA ALA A 24 -8.07 -13.94 -10.91
C ALA A 24 -7.28 -13.63 -12.19
N LYS A 25 -6.31 -12.71 -12.13
CA LYS A 25 -5.38 -12.43 -13.25
C LYS A 25 -4.56 -13.66 -13.65
N ALA A 26 -4.23 -14.53 -12.70
CA ALA A 26 -3.53 -15.79 -12.95
C ALA A 26 -4.45 -16.93 -13.44
N GLY A 27 -5.76 -16.70 -13.59
CA GLY A 27 -6.72 -17.67 -14.11
C GLY A 27 -7.34 -18.61 -13.06
N ALA A 28 -7.20 -18.30 -11.76
CA ALA A 28 -7.92 -19.02 -10.71
C ALA A 28 -9.41 -18.61 -10.67
N ASN A 29 -10.27 -19.53 -10.24
CA ASN A 29 -11.66 -19.21 -9.93
C ASN A 29 -11.75 -18.73 -8.48
N VAL A 30 -11.96 -17.44 -8.29
CA VAL A 30 -11.88 -16.77 -6.98
C VAL A 30 -13.27 -16.39 -6.49
N THR A 31 -13.58 -16.72 -5.24
CA THR A 31 -14.74 -16.17 -4.52
C THR A 31 -14.26 -15.39 -3.30
N VAL A 32 -14.54 -14.09 -3.26
CA VAL A 32 -14.31 -13.23 -2.10
C VAL A 32 -15.58 -13.22 -1.25
N ILE A 33 -15.46 -13.48 0.04
CA ILE A 33 -16.57 -13.43 1.00
C ILE A 33 -16.20 -12.43 2.10
N ALA A 34 -17.06 -11.46 2.36
CA ALA A 34 -16.84 -10.45 3.38
C ALA A 34 -18.13 -10.13 4.12
N ASP A 35 -18.00 -9.79 5.41
CA ASP A 35 -19.10 -9.37 6.29
C ASP A 35 -19.58 -7.93 6.03
N SER A 36 -18.85 -7.19 5.19
CA SER A 36 -19.03 -5.77 4.91
C SER A 36 -18.64 -5.47 3.46
N GLY A 37 -18.87 -4.22 3.03
CA GLY A 37 -18.48 -3.74 1.71
C GLY A 37 -16.96 -3.69 1.50
N ALA A 38 -16.57 -3.23 0.30
CA ALA A 38 -15.16 -3.04 -0.06
C ALA A 38 -14.43 -2.13 0.95
N GLY A 39 -13.32 -2.63 1.51
CA GLY A 39 -12.49 -1.92 2.48
C GLY A 39 -12.50 -2.54 3.89
N GLY A 40 -13.60 -3.18 4.31
CA GLY A 40 -13.71 -3.70 5.68
C GLY A 40 -13.47 -2.62 6.74
N VAL A 41 -12.83 -2.99 7.87
CA VAL A 41 -12.64 -2.08 9.01
C VAL A 41 -11.34 -1.27 8.91
N ALA A 42 -10.19 -1.92 8.68
CA ALA A 42 -8.89 -1.25 8.80
C ALA A 42 -8.55 -0.36 7.60
N THR A 43 -8.89 -0.79 6.38
CA THR A 43 -8.57 -0.08 5.13
C THR A 43 -9.06 1.38 5.11
N PRO A 44 -10.33 1.69 5.42
CA PRO A 44 -10.82 3.09 5.42
C PRO A 44 -10.21 3.96 6.52
N ASN A 45 -9.59 3.37 7.54
CA ASN A 45 -8.98 4.09 8.67
C ASN A 45 -7.45 4.25 8.51
N SER A 46 -6.89 3.86 7.37
CA SER A 46 -5.45 3.94 7.11
C SER A 46 -5.05 5.34 6.64
N PHE A 47 -3.87 5.80 7.08
CA PHE A 47 -3.21 6.97 6.47
C PHE A 47 -2.69 6.67 5.06
N ALA A 48 -2.61 5.39 4.68
CA ALA A 48 -2.29 4.89 3.35
C ALA A 48 -0.96 5.35 2.73
N TRP A 49 -0.02 5.77 3.58
CA TRP A 49 1.33 6.14 3.19
C TRP A 49 2.13 4.93 2.69
N ILE A 50 2.67 5.06 1.49
CA ILE A 50 3.51 4.09 0.80
C ILE A 50 4.98 4.48 1.02
N ASN A 51 5.71 3.67 1.79
CA ASN A 51 7.08 3.96 2.19
C ASN A 51 7.89 2.71 2.57
N ALA A 52 9.21 2.87 2.61
CA ALA A 52 10.16 1.96 3.23
C ALA A 52 10.79 2.50 4.54
N SER A 53 10.26 3.61 5.06
CA SER A 53 10.55 4.19 6.39
C SER A 53 9.91 3.34 7.52
N TRP A 54 10.02 3.55 8.84
CA TRP A 54 11.07 3.94 9.79
C TRP A 54 11.27 2.72 10.71
N GLY A 55 12.47 2.49 11.27
CA GLY A 55 12.67 1.51 12.36
C GLY A 55 12.50 0.03 11.97
N ASN A 56 12.63 -0.28 10.68
CA ASN A 56 12.47 -1.62 10.14
C ASN A 56 13.84 -2.26 9.83
N PRO A 57 14.04 -3.57 10.08
CA PRO A 57 15.29 -4.23 9.70
C PRO A 57 15.43 -4.32 8.18
N GLU A 58 16.66 -4.38 7.68
CA GLU A 58 16.95 -4.35 6.24
C GLU A 58 16.10 -5.32 5.39
N PRO A 59 15.87 -6.60 5.78
CA PRO A 59 15.04 -7.50 4.97
C PRO A 59 13.61 -6.98 4.74
N TYR A 60 13.02 -6.32 5.74
CA TYR A 60 11.68 -5.76 5.62
C TYR A 60 11.69 -4.43 4.85
N PHE A 61 12.75 -3.62 5.00
CA PHE A 61 13.01 -2.48 4.12
C PHE A 61 13.02 -2.91 2.65
N ARG A 62 13.78 -3.94 2.29
CA ARG A 62 13.86 -4.46 0.90
C ARG A 62 12.49 -4.92 0.37
N LEU A 63 11.69 -5.58 1.21
CA LEU A 63 10.32 -5.95 0.85
C LEU A 63 9.46 -4.73 0.56
N ARG A 64 9.54 -3.69 1.40
CA ARG A 64 8.80 -2.44 1.23
C ARG A 64 9.23 -1.69 -0.02
N THR A 65 10.53 -1.53 -0.28
CA THR A 65 11.04 -0.91 -1.51
C THR A 65 10.55 -1.64 -2.75
N ARG A 66 10.54 -2.99 -2.74
CA ARG A 66 9.91 -3.76 -3.82
C ARG A 66 8.41 -3.47 -3.92
N SER A 67 7.70 -3.45 -2.79
CA SER A 67 6.27 -3.14 -2.78
C SER A 67 5.95 -1.74 -3.32
N MET A 68 6.82 -0.75 -3.10
CA MET A 68 6.66 0.60 -3.67
C MET A 68 6.69 0.54 -5.21
N ALA A 69 7.64 -0.19 -5.79
CA ALA A 69 7.68 -0.39 -7.24
C ALA A 69 6.45 -1.16 -7.77
N GLU A 70 5.93 -2.12 -7.00
CA GLU A 70 4.72 -2.86 -7.36
C GLU A 70 3.47 -1.98 -7.41
N TRP A 71 3.38 -0.90 -6.61
CA TRP A 71 2.27 0.05 -6.69
C TRP A 71 2.17 0.72 -8.06
N THR A 72 3.29 1.19 -8.60
CA THR A 72 3.34 1.79 -9.94
C THR A 72 2.93 0.78 -11.02
N ARG A 73 3.45 -0.46 -10.96
CA ARG A 73 3.03 -1.52 -11.89
C ARG A 73 1.54 -1.84 -11.76
N LEU A 74 1.04 -1.94 -10.53
CA LEU A 74 -0.35 -2.28 -10.26
C LEU A 74 -1.31 -1.20 -10.78
N ALA A 75 -0.98 0.08 -10.61
CA ALA A 75 -1.78 1.19 -11.14
C ALA A 75 -1.82 1.21 -12.68
N GLN A 76 -0.80 0.69 -13.37
CA GLN A 76 -0.83 0.50 -14.82
C GLN A 76 -1.75 -0.65 -15.24
N ASP A 77 -1.78 -1.72 -14.44
CA ASP A 77 -2.60 -2.91 -14.70
C ASP A 77 -4.08 -2.75 -14.33
N VAL A 78 -4.38 -1.85 -13.37
CA VAL A 78 -5.71 -1.62 -12.81
C VAL A 78 -6.05 -0.14 -12.90
N PRO A 79 -6.72 0.28 -13.99
CA PRO A 79 -7.18 1.66 -14.13
C PRO A 79 -8.09 2.05 -12.96
N GLY A 80 -7.90 3.26 -12.43
CA GLY A 80 -8.73 3.81 -11.35
C GLY A 80 -8.16 3.70 -9.95
N ILE A 81 -6.97 3.09 -9.76
CA ILE A 81 -6.21 3.22 -8.51
C ILE A 81 -5.74 4.68 -8.36
N PRO A 82 -6.20 5.43 -7.33
CA PRO A 82 -5.73 6.79 -7.09
C PRO A 82 -4.38 6.74 -6.39
N LEU A 83 -3.29 6.66 -7.17
CA LEU A 83 -1.90 6.61 -6.70
C LEU A 83 -1.23 7.95 -6.98
N GLU A 84 -0.57 8.50 -5.96
CA GLU A 84 0.21 9.73 -6.07
C GLU A 84 1.57 9.56 -5.38
N TRP A 85 2.65 9.83 -6.11
CA TRP A 85 4.02 9.89 -5.58
C TRP A 85 4.34 11.34 -5.25
N CYS A 86 3.85 11.79 -4.09
CA CYS A 86 4.01 13.16 -3.60
C CYS A 86 5.22 13.35 -2.66
N GLY A 87 6.00 12.29 -2.43
CA GLY A 87 7.08 12.27 -1.46
C GLY A 87 6.60 12.21 -0.01
N GLY A 88 7.56 12.19 0.91
CA GLY A 88 7.34 12.29 2.34
C GLY A 88 8.42 13.12 3.00
N LEU A 89 8.03 13.90 4.01
CA LEU A 89 8.90 14.79 4.78
C LEU A 89 8.82 14.40 6.26
N CYS A 90 9.96 14.06 6.88
CA CYS A 90 10.06 13.61 8.27
C CYS A 90 11.05 14.48 9.05
N TRP A 91 10.63 15.04 10.19
CA TRP A 91 11.46 15.92 11.02
C TRP A 91 11.46 15.60 12.52
N ASP A 92 10.86 14.47 12.94
CA ASP A 92 10.75 14.07 14.34
C ASP A 92 10.92 12.54 14.53
N PRO A 93 11.62 12.06 15.59
CA PRO A 93 12.49 12.80 16.51
C PRO A 93 13.92 13.01 15.94
N PRO A 94 14.55 14.20 16.11
CA PRO A 94 15.81 14.55 15.43
C PRO A 94 17.03 13.65 15.73
N ALA A 95 17.16 13.14 16.96
CA ALA A 95 18.33 12.36 17.37
C ALA A 95 18.42 11.01 16.64
N GLU A 96 17.28 10.43 16.31
CA GLU A 96 17.20 9.17 15.56
C GLU A 96 17.20 9.42 14.04
N LEU A 97 16.84 10.62 13.62
CA LEU A 97 16.69 11.01 12.21
C LEU A 97 18.00 10.92 11.44
N GLU A 98 19.11 11.41 12.00
CA GLU A 98 20.42 11.31 11.33
C GLU A 98 20.94 9.86 11.24
N ALA A 99 20.75 9.07 12.30
CA ALA A 99 21.14 7.66 12.29
C ALA A 99 20.33 6.87 11.25
N TYR A 100 19.01 7.11 11.22
CA TYR A 100 18.10 6.58 10.22
C TYR A 100 18.54 6.98 8.81
N ALA A 101 18.88 8.25 8.58
CA ALA A 101 19.34 8.74 7.28
C ALA A 101 20.60 8.00 6.81
N VAL A 102 21.60 7.85 7.67
CA VAL A 102 22.85 7.15 7.33
C VAL A 102 22.58 5.68 7.00
N GLU A 103 21.83 4.98 7.86
CA GLU A 103 21.54 3.55 7.69
C GLU A 103 20.74 3.28 6.41
N HIS A 104 19.63 3.98 6.22
CA HIS A 104 18.72 3.71 5.11
C HIS A 104 19.27 4.22 3.77
N SER A 105 20.09 5.29 3.78
CA SER A 105 20.85 5.69 2.58
C SER A 105 21.87 4.63 2.19
N ALA A 106 22.51 3.96 3.15
CA ALA A 106 23.41 2.84 2.86
C ALA A 106 22.68 1.63 2.23
N TRP A 107 21.39 1.49 2.51
CA TRP A 107 20.52 0.53 1.83
C TRP A 107 20.00 1.04 0.48
N GLY A 108 20.28 2.28 0.09
CA GLY A 108 19.86 2.86 -1.18
C GLY A 108 18.47 3.49 -1.15
N TYR A 109 17.97 3.88 0.02
CA TYR A 109 16.78 4.72 0.11
C TYR A 109 17.11 6.16 -0.33
N GLY A 110 16.22 6.78 -1.12
CA GLY A 110 16.39 8.11 -1.71
C GLY A 110 16.25 9.26 -0.72
N ILE A 111 16.91 9.16 0.43
CA ILE A 111 16.84 10.16 1.50
C ILE A 111 17.66 11.39 1.12
N GLU A 112 16.98 12.53 1.08
CA GLU A 112 17.59 13.85 0.99
C GLU A 112 17.48 14.58 2.34
N ARG A 113 18.60 15.14 2.80
CA ARG A 113 18.60 16.07 3.93
C ARG A 113 18.13 17.42 3.46
N VAL A 114 17.13 17.99 4.12
CA VAL A 114 16.60 19.31 3.79
C VAL A 114 16.63 20.23 5.00
N ASP A 115 17.02 21.48 4.76
CA ASP A 115 17.00 22.54 5.77
C ASP A 115 15.62 23.22 5.80
N ARG A 116 15.49 24.22 6.67
CA ARG A 116 14.27 25.05 6.79
C ARG A 116 13.78 25.64 5.47
N VAL A 117 14.69 26.06 4.58
CA VAL A 117 14.32 26.66 3.28
C VAL A 117 13.83 25.59 2.32
N GLY A 118 14.50 24.43 2.30
CA GLY A 118 14.07 23.24 1.55
C GLY A 118 12.69 22.76 1.99
N ALA A 119 12.47 22.63 3.30
CA ALA A 119 11.18 22.26 3.87
C ALA A 119 10.07 23.24 3.48
N ALA A 120 10.34 24.56 3.52
CA ALA A 120 9.36 25.58 3.10
C ALA A 120 9.01 25.52 1.61
N ARG A 121 9.93 25.04 0.78
CA ARG A 121 9.68 24.85 -0.66
C ARG A 121 8.85 23.59 -0.94
N ILE A 122 9.07 22.52 -0.18
CA ILE A 122 8.33 21.25 -0.31
C ILE A 122 6.93 21.41 0.28
N GLU A 123 6.82 21.92 1.51
CA GLU A 123 5.57 22.10 2.25
C GLU A 123 5.31 23.59 2.56
N PRO A 124 4.87 24.39 1.58
CA PRO A 124 4.72 25.85 1.72
C PRO A 124 3.62 26.27 2.71
N ASN A 125 2.72 25.34 3.06
CA ASN A 125 1.63 25.59 4.01
C ASN A 125 2.01 25.23 5.46
N LEU A 126 3.22 24.70 5.70
CA LEU A 126 3.66 24.32 7.04
C LEU A 126 3.94 25.57 7.88
N THR A 127 3.22 25.72 8.99
CA THR A 127 3.30 26.91 9.85
C THR A 127 4.55 26.92 10.74
N VAL A 128 5.00 25.74 11.16
CA VAL A 128 6.20 25.56 11.97
C VAL A 128 7.18 24.72 11.16
N LEU A 129 8.11 25.42 10.51
CA LEU A 129 9.13 24.77 9.68
C LEU A 129 10.23 24.17 10.58
N PRO A 130 10.67 22.93 10.32
CA PRO A 130 11.81 22.34 11.01
C PRO A 130 13.12 22.97 10.52
N ASP A 131 14.16 22.98 11.37
CA ASP A 131 15.51 23.37 10.94
C ASP A 131 16.19 22.27 10.11
N PHE A 132 15.76 21.03 10.30
CA PHE A 132 16.27 19.85 9.63
C PHE A 132 15.13 18.84 9.43
N ALA A 133 15.02 18.30 8.22
CA ALA A 133 14.13 17.21 7.90
C ALA A 133 14.79 16.26 6.88
N LEU A 134 14.21 15.08 6.74
CA LEU A 134 14.51 14.15 5.67
C LEU A 134 13.35 14.13 4.70
N HIS A 135 13.68 14.24 3.42
CA HIS A 135 12.74 14.13 2.32
C HIS A 135 13.01 12.85 1.54
N VAL A 136 11.95 12.13 1.17
CA VAL A 136 12.02 10.97 0.28
C VAL A 136 11.00 11.16 -0.83
N ALA A 137 11.46 11.47 -2.04
CA ALA A 137 10.59 11.79 -3.17
C ALA A 137 9.82 10.58 -3.69
N GLU A 138 10.34 9.38 -3.46
CA GLU A 138 9.77 8.11 -3.93
C GLU A 138 8.62 7.59 -3.06
N GLU A 139 8.31 8.26 -1.94
CA GLU A 139 7.15 7.94 -1.13
C GLU A 139 5.86 8.53 -1.71
N GLY A 140 4.72 8.01 -1.26
CA GLY A 140 3.44 8.44 -1.80
C GLY A 140 2.25 7.91 -1.03
N ILE A 141 1.10 7.98 -1.68
CA ILE A 141 -0.18 7.55 -1.14
C ILE A 141 -1.00 6.86 -2.22
N ALA A 142 -1.75 5.84 -1.83
CA ALA A 142 -2.86 5.33 -2.63
C ALA A 142 -4.14 5.43 -1.81
N GLU A 143 -5.19 6.05 -2.35
CA GLU A 143 -6.46 6.17 -1.60
C GLU A 143 -6.99 4.75 -1.32
N PRO A 144 -7.08 4.33 -0.04
CA PRO A 144 -7.15 2.92 0.30
C PRO A 144 -8.49 2.27 -0.06
N VAL A 145 -9.61 3.00 0.05
CA VAL A 145 -10.95 2.47 -0.23
C VAL A 145 -11.17 2.37 -1.73
N ALA A 146 -10.89 3.43 -2.47
CA ALA A 146 -10.98 3.50 -3.92
C ALA A 146 -10.06 2.49 -4.58
N THR A 147 -8.83 2.31 -4.08
CA THR A 147 -7.93 1.24 -4.55
C THR A 147 -8.53 -0.14 -4.34
N THR A 148 -9.10 -0.39 -3.16
CA THR A 148 -9.75 -1.68 -2.85
C THR A 148 -10.94 -1.95 -3.78
N GLN A 149 -11.75 -0.93 -4.04
CA GLN A 149 -12.87 -1.00 -4.99
C GLN A 149 -12.40 -1.28 -6.41
N ALA A 150 -11.36 -0.58 -6.89
CA ALA A 150 -10.79 -0.78 -8.22
C ALA A 150 -10.27 -2.22 -8.40
N LEU A 151 -9.56 -2.75 -7.40
CA LEU A 151 -9.05 -4.13 -7.42
C LEU A 151 -10.18 -5.17 -7.47
N LEU A 152 -11.21 -5.01 -6.64
CA LEU A 152 -12.35 -5.94 -6.62
C LEU A 152 -13.18 -5.85 -7.92
N ALA A 153 -13.35 -4.65 -8.46
CA ALA A 153 -14.05 -4.44 -9.74
C ALA A 153 -13.30 -5.12 -10.89
N ASP A 154 -11.98 -4.90 -11.01
CA ASP A 154 -11.18 -5.53 -12.07
C ASP A 154 -11.06 -7.04 -11.88
N ALA A 155 -10.99 -7.53 -10.64
CA ALA A 155 -11.08 -8.96 -10.35
C ALA A 155 -12.42 -9.55 -10.81
N GLY A 156 -13.52 -8.81 -10.63
CA GLY A 156 -14.85 -9.19 -11.11
C GLY A 156 -14.93 -9.29 -12.63
N LEU A 157 -14.32 -8.34 -13.36
CA LEU A 157 -14.19 -8.41 -14.82
C LEU A 157 -13.40 -9.64 -15.30
N ARG A 158 -12.53 -10.18 -14.44
CA ARG A 158 -11.75 -11.42 -14.67
C ARG A 158 -12.46 -12.69 -14.18
N GLY A 159 -13.71 -12.57 -13.73
CA GLY A 159 -14.54 -13.71 -13.30
C GLY A 159 -14.50 -14.01 -11.81
N ALA A 160 -13.81 -13.20 -10.98
CA ALA A 160 -13.93 -13.34 -9.54
C ALA A 160 -15.36 -13.00 -9.08
N ARG A 161 -15.87 -13.74 -8.10
CA ARG A 161 -17.15 -13.46 -7.45
C ARG A 161 -16.91 -12.74 -6.13
N VAL A 162 -17.64 -11.66 -5.87
CA VAL A 162 -17.54 -10.93 -4.60
C VAL A 162 -18.90 -11.02 -3.90
N MET A 163 -18.91 -11.57 -2.69
CA MET A 163 -20.07 -11.71 -1.81
C MET A 163 -19.84 -10.86 -0.57
N THR A 164 -20.48 -9.69 -0.52
CA THR A 164 -20.48 -8.82 0.66
C THR A 164 -21.62 -9.20 1.60
N ASP A 165 -21.66 -8.59 2.78
CA ASP A 165 -22.72 -8.77 3.78
C ASP A 165 -22.94 -10.25 4.16
N THR A 166 -21.87 -11.04 4.07
CA THR A 166 -21.85 -12.49 4.27
C THR A 166 -20.73 -12.85 5.25
N THR A 167 -21.11 -13.13 6.50
CA THR A 167 -20.14 -13.54 7.53
C THR A 167 -19.76 -15.01 7.38
N VAL A 168 -18.45 -15.28 7.27
CA VAL A 168 -17.93 -16.66 7.38
C VAL A 168 -17.86 -17.04 8.86
N ILE A 169 -18.56 -18.10 9.24
CA ILE A 169 -18.64 -18.56 10.64
C ILE A 169 -17.78 -19.79 10.95
N ALA A 170 -17.42 -20.57 9.93
CA ALA A 170 -16.62 -21.78 10.09
C ALA A 170 -15.93 -22.15 8.77
N LEU A 171 -14.79 -22.84 8.90
CA LEU A 171 -14.16 -23.57 7.81
C LEU A 171 -14.35 -25.06 8.06
N ILE A 172 -14.79 -25.79 7.04
CA ILE A 172 -15.01 -27.24 7.13
C ILE A 172 -13.92 -27.92 6.31
N GLN A 173 -13.21 -28.84 6.92
CA GLN A 173 -12.33 -29.76 6.21
C GLN A 173 -13.07 -31.08 6.03
N THR A 174 -13.30 -31.46 4.78
CA THR A 174 -13.90 -32.74 4.40
C THR A 174 -12.84 -33.77 4.08
#